data_AF-A0A4Z1BTH1-F1
#
_entry.id   AF-A0A4Z1BTH1-F1
#
_cell.length_a   1.000
_cell.length_b   1.000
_cell.length_c   1.000
_cell.angle_alpha   90.00
_cell.angle_beta   90.00
_cell.angle_gamma   90.00
#
_symmetry.space_group_name_H-M   'P 1'
#
loop_
_entity.id
_entity.type
_entity.pdbx_description
1 polymer ?
#
loop_
_entity_poly.entity_id
_entity_poly.type
_entity_poly.pdbx_seq_one_letter_code
_entity_poly.pdbx_strand_id
1 'polypeptide(L)' 'MESNNKPKIAQKRWFNIMLIFVGFLSFCIFYFVMGTNFLMASLLMWGPVVIGLVNLKEINDIDKNN' A
#
# COMPACT_ATOMS: atom_id res chain seq x y z
N MET A 1 19.62 9.84 4.36
CA MET A 1 18.84 10.83 5.12
C MET A 1 17.75 11.38 4.22
N GLU A 2 16.53 10.83 4.25
CA GLU A 2 15.37 11.47 3.62
C GLU A 2 14.06 10.91 4.20
N SER A 3 13.76 11.19 5.47
CA SER A 3 12.46 10.85 6.09
C SER A 3 11.63 12.08 6.46
N ASN A 4 12.11 13.30 6.17
CA ASN A 4 11.47 14.54 6.64
C ASN A 4 10.22 14.97 5.87
N ASN A 5 9.89 14.36 4.73
CA ASN A 5 8.73 14.77 3.92
C ASN A 5 7.54 13.80 3.96
N LYS A 6 7.68 12.62 4.58
CA LYS A 6 6.58 11.65 4.67
C LYS A 6 5.81 11.81 5.99
N PRO A 7 4.48 11.73 5.97
CA PRO A 7 3.69 11.84 7.20
C PRO A 7 4.05 10.71 8.17
N LYS A 8 4.04 10.99 9.48
CA LYS A 8 4.41 10.03 10.55
C LYS A 8 3.70 8.68 10.45
N ILE A 9 2.46 8.66 9.92
CA ILE A 9 1.68 7.44 9.72
C ILE A 9 2.31 6.52 8.65
N ALA A 10 2.85 7.08 7.57
CA ALA A 10 3.48 6.34 6.48
C ALA A 10 4.80 5.68 6.90
N GLN A 11 5.39 6.14 8.00
CA GLN A 11 6.59 5.53 8.60
C GLN A 11 6.25 4.33 9.51
N LYS A 12 4.97 4.03 9.75
CA LYS A 12 4.54 2.90 10.58
C LYS A 12 4.36 1.64 9.74
N ARG A 13 5.07 0.57 10.10
CA ARG A 13 4.99 -0.75 9.43
C ARG A 13 3.56 -1.27 9.32
N TRP A 14 2.78 -1.21 10.41
CA TRP A 14 1.40 -1.70 10.46
C TRP A 14 0.47 -0.95 9.48
N PHE A 15 0.65 0.36 9.32
CA PHE A 15 -0.17 1.18 8.42
C PHE A 15 0.05 0.77 6.96
N ASN A 16 1.30 0.53 6.58
CA ASN A 16 1.63 0.09 5.22
C ASN A 16 1.16 -1.34 4.92
N ILE A 17 1.16 -2.23 5.93
CA ILE A 17 0.52 -3.55 5.80
C ILE A 17 -1.00 -3.41 5.60
N MET A 18 -1.65 -2.51 6.34
CA MET A 18 -3.08 -2.21 6.14
C MET A 18 -3.35 -1.64 4.75
N LEU A 19 -2.49 -0.77 4.20
CA LEU A 19 -2.64 -0.26 2.82
C LEU A 19 -2.67 -1.40 1.80
N ILE A 20 -1.76 -2.37 1.92
CA ILE A 20 -1.74 -3.55 1.04
C ILE A 20 -3.06 -4.33 1.16
N PHE A 21 -3.52 -4.56 2.39
CA PHE A 21 -4.79 -5.24 2.65
C PHE A 21 -5.99 -4.47 2.05
N VAL A 22 -6.03 -3.15 2.20
CA VAL A 22 -7.08 -2.29 1.62
C VAL A 22 -7.05 -2.36 0.09
N GLY A 23 -5.87 -2.47 -0.53
CA GLY A 23 -5.77 -2.68 -1.98
C GLY A 23 -6.40 -3.99 -2.44
N PHE A 24 -6.12 -5.11 -1.76
CA PHE A 24 -6.78 -6.38 -2.08
C PHE A 24 -8.29 -6.33 -1.80
N LEU A 25 -8.69 -5.67 -0.71
CA LEU A 25 -10.10 -5.47 -0.39
C LEU A 25 -10.81 -4.62 -1.45
N SER A 26 -10.17 -3.57 -1.96
CA SER A 26 -10.73 -2.75 -3.05
C SER A 26 -10.91 -3.60 -4.31
N PHE A 27 -9.92 -4.42 -4.69
CA PHE A 27 -10.09 -5.36 -5.80
C PHE A 27 -11.33 -6.23 -5.62
N CYS A 28 -11.48 -6.86 -4.45
CA CYS A 28 -12.61 -7.75 -4.18
C CYS A 28 -13.96 -7.03 -4.30
N ILE A 29 -14.08 -5.83 -3.74
CA ILE A 29 -15.31 -5.04 -3.80
C ILE A 29 -15.60 -4.61 -5.25
N PHE A 30 -14.62 -4.03 -5.94
CA PHE A 30 -14.85 -3.50 -7.29
C PHE A 30 -15.11 -4.61 -8.32
N TYR A 31 -14.43 -5.74 -8.22
CA TYR A 31 -14.59 -6.85 -9.15
C TYR A 31 -15.85 -7.69 -8.84
N PHE A 32 -16.02 -8.17 -7.60
CA PHE A 32 -17.12 -9.10 -7.28
C PHE A 32 -18.43 -8.40 -6.91
N VAL A 33 -18.39 -7.26 -6.22
CA VAL A 33 -19.61 -6.59 -5.74
C VAL A 33 -20.12 -5.59 -6.78
N MET A 34 -19.23 -4.78 -7.36
CA MET A 34 -19.62 -3.75 -8.33
C MET A 34 -19.59 -4.22 -9.79
N GLY A 35 -19.08 -5.43 -10.07
CA GLY A 35 -19.03 -5.97 -11.44
C GLY A 35 -18.11 -5.19 -12.39
N THR A 36 -17.11 -4.49 -11.85
CA THR A 36 -16.13 -3.77 -12.66
C THR A 36 -15.25 -4.78 -13.41
N ASN A 37 -14.83 -4.46 -14.64
CA ASN A 37 -13.90 -5.32 -15.36
C ASN A 37 -12.58 -5.51 -14.60
N PHE A 38 -11.93 -6.65 -14.85
CA PHE A 38 -10.72 -7.05 -14.15
C PHE A 38 -9.62 -5.97 -14.19
N LEU A 39 -9.34 -5.41 -15.38
CA LEU A 39 -8.30 -4.39 -15.55
C LEU A 39 -8.52 -3.18 -14.65
N MET A 40 -9.74 -2.65 -14.63
CA MET A 40 -10.08 -1.47 -13.85
C MET A 40 -10.07 -1.76 -12.34
N ALA A 41 -10.58 -2.92 -11.91
CA ALA A 41 -10.47 -3.34 -10.51
C ALA A 41 -8.99 -3.50 -10.07
N SER A 42 -8.14 -4.06 -10.94
CA SER A 42 -6.70 -4.17 -10.68
C SER A 42 -6.01 -2.81 -10.55
N LEU A 43 -6.39 -1.81 -11.35
CA LEU A 43 -5.82 -0.46 -11.24
C LEU A 43 -6.09 0.16 -9.86
N LEU A 44 -7.30 -0.03 -9.32
CA LEU A 44 -7.70 0.47 -7.99
C LEU A 44 -7.00 -0.25 -6.84
N MET A 45 -6.62 -1.52 -7.04
CA MET A 45 -5.79 -2.28 -6.10
C MET A 45 -4.36 -1.76 -6.04
N TRP A 46 -3.76 -1.50 -7.21
CA TRP A 46 -2.33 -1.24 -7.31
C TRP A 46 -1.90 0.06 -6.60
N GLY A 47 -2.73 1.11 -6.59
CA GLY A 47 -2.42 2.36 -5.89
C GLY A 47 -1.97 2.16 -4.43
N PRO A 48 -2.85 1.66 -3.55
CA PRO A 48 -2.50 1.41 -2.15
C PRO A 48 -1.45 0.29 -1.97
N VAL A 49 -1.45 -0.76 -2.80
CA VAL A 49 -0.43 -1.83 -2.72
C VAL A 49 0.98 -1.32 -2.99
N VAL A 50 1.18 -0.54 -4.06
CA VAL A 50 2.50 0.00 -4.42
C VAL A 50 3.00 0.94 -3.33
N ILE A 51 2.13 1.85 -2.83
CA ILE A 51 2.49 2.78 -1.75
C ILE A 51 2.92 2.00 -0.50
N GLY A 52 2.15 0.98 -0.10
CA GLY A 52 2.47 0.15 1.06
C GLY A 52 3.81 -0.58 0.90
N LEU A 53 4.07 -1.17 -0.28
CA LEU A 53 5.32 -1.88 -0.56
C LEU A 53 6.55 -0.97 -0.56
N VAL A 54 6.47 0.19 -1.22
CA VAL A 54 7.59 1.16 -1.27
C VAL A 54 7.94 1.64 0.13
N ASN A 55 6.94 2.00 0.94
CA ASN A 55 7.17 2.46 2.32
C ASN A 55 7.72 1.33 3.21
N LEU A 56 7.26 0.09 3.07
CA LEU A 56 7.80 -1.05 3.83
C LEU A 56 9.25 -1.34 3.46
N LYS A 57 9.62 -1.20 2.19
CA LYS A 57 11.01 -1.37 1.75
C LYS A 57 11.92 -0.34 2.42
N GLU A 58 11.53 0.94 2.39
CA GLU A 58 12.28 2.01 3.07
C GLU A 58 12.41 1.78 4.58
N ILE A 59 11.34 1.36 5.26
CA ILE A 59 11.39 1.04 6.69
C ILE A 59 12.38 -0.09 6.96
N ASN A 60 12.33 -1.17 6.17
CA ASN A 60 13.27 -2.28 6.32
C ASN A 60 14.72 -1.87 6.05
N ASP A 61 14.96 -0.96 5.11
CA ASP A 61 16.31 -0.47 4.81
C ASP A 61 16.82 0.43 5.96
N ILE A 62 15.95 1.21 6.61
CA ILE A 62 16.30 1.98 7.82
C ILE A 62 16.59 1.05 9.00
N ASP A 63 15.76 0.04 9.23
CA ASP A 63 15.92 -0.93 10.32
C ASP A 63 17.21 -1.77 10.18
N LYS A 64 17.70 -2.00 8.95
CA LYS A 64 18.96 -2.72 8.69
C LYS A 64 20.22 -1.88 8.85
N ASN A 65 20.10 -0.56 8.69
CA ASN A 65 21.24 0.38 8.74
C ASN A 65 21.40 1.05 10.11
N ASN A 66 20.52 0.73 11.07
CA ASN A 66 20.60 1.11 12.48
C ASN A 66 21.01 -0.08 13.34
#